data_AF-K2FBY6-F1
#
_entry.id   AF-K2FBY6-F1
#
_cell.length_a   1.000
_cell.length_b   1.000
_cell.length_c   1.000
_cell.angle_alpha   90.00
_cell.angle_beta   90.00
_cell.angle_gamma   90.00
#
_symmetry.space_group_name_H-M   'P 1'
#
loop_
_entity.id
_entity.type
_entity.pdbx_description
1 polymer ?
#
loop_
_entity_poly.entity_id
_entity_poly.type
_entity_poly.pdbx_seq_one_letter_code
_entity_poly.pdbx_strand_id
1 'polypeptide(L)'
;MKTKWLKKGCFLIFAVLLATVPFLRLSASFFESGSVVELINKDRAERNILPLTIDQKLSEVAKKKAQDMLDNDYFAHTSPSGVTPWHWFDVVGYDYSFAGENLAINFSDPAKQHQALMNSETHKRNILNEKYEEIGVAVVKGKIDGKQTIITVQEFGTKMKSMPVQKTVAGLSMTKATADGINSGKVSWKNRDVAVNAVQKIPAMISQKISAIPLAIFAYVSFVMILFVFFAYEVMHGHMHVVFRYVSLKGRTIAIPVGIVRYKNISLAMLEDRFINFGRIYITHMKMRH
;
A
#
# COMPACT_ATOMS: atom_id res chain seq x y z
N MET A 1 -21.20 15.78 -45.48
CA MET A 1 -21.79 15.52 -44.14
C MET A 1 -21.34 14.20 -43.47
N LYS A 2 -20.26 13.53 -43.92
CA LYS A 2 -19.87 12.19 -43.42
C LYS A 2 -18.92 12.15 -42.20
N THR A 3 -18.38 13.29 -41.74
CA THR A 3 -17.33 13.32 -40.70
C THR A 3 -17.82 13.66 -39.28
N LYS A 4 -19.11 13.98 -39.10
CA LYS A 4 -19.67 14.33 -37.77
C LYS A 4 -20.06 13.12 -36.91
N TRP A 5 -20.17 11.92 -37.49
CA TRP A 5 -20.70 10.73 -36.82
C TRP A 5 -19.63 9.78 -36.29
N LEU A 6 -18.45 9.74 -36.93
CA LEU A 6 -17.30 8.99 -36.43
C LEU A 6 -16.81 9.51 -35.06
N LYS A 7 -16.95 10.81 -34.81
CA LYS A 7 -16.54 11.45 -33.54
C LYS A 7 -17.46 11.13 -32.35
N LYS A 8 -18.70 10.70 -32.57
CA LYS A 8 -19.68 10.45 -31.50
C LYS A 8 -19.65 9.02 -30.97
N GLY A 9 -19.33 8.04 -31.83
CA GLY A 9 -19.10 6.65 -31.43
C GLY A 9 -17.87 6.50 -30.51
N CYS A 10 -16.79 7.22 -30.81
CA CYS A 10 -15.61 7.26 -29.94
C CYS A 10 -15.90 7.84 -28.54
N PHE A 11 -16.89 8.73 -28.40
CA PHE A 11 -17.19 9.39 -27.13
C PHE A 11 -17.85 8.45 -26.10
N LEU A 12 -18.67 7.51 -26.57
CA LEU A 12 -19.29 6.49 -25.71
C LEU A 12 -18.26 5.43 -25.26
N ILE A 13 -17.34 5.06 -26.15
CA ILE A 13 -16.22 4.15 -25.86
C ILE A 13 -15.28 4.80 -24.83
N PHE A 14 -14.98 6.10 -25.00
CA PHE A 14 -14.16 6.87 -24.06
C PHE A 14 -14.83 6.99 -22.69
N ALA A 15 -16.16 7.19 -22.63
CA ALA A 15 -16.90 7.29 -21.37
C ALA A 15 -17.00 5.95 -20.61
N VAL A 16 -17.13 4.81 -21.30
CA VAL A 16 -17.14 3.48 -20.67
C VAL A 16 -15.73 3.08 -20.23
N LEU A 17 -14.69 3.39 -21.01
CA LEU A 17 -13.30 3.26 -20.54
C LEU A 17 -13.04 4.16 -19.33
N LEU A 18 -13.49 5.43 -19.34
CA LEU A 18 -13.37 6.35 -18.20
C LEU A 18 -14.13 5.89 -16.94
N ALA A 19 -15.25 5.17 -17.12
CA ALA A 19 -16.05 4.63 -16.04
C ALA A 19 -15.54 3.29 -15.49
N THR A 20 -14.62 2.60 -16.18
CA THR A 20 -13.90 1.43 -15.64
C THR A 20 -12.52 1.78 -15.06
N VAL A 21 -11.93 2.94 -15.39
CA VAL A 21 -10.74 3.47 -14.70
C VAL A 21 -10.91 3.81 -13.21
N PRO A 22 -12.10 3.95 -12.57
CA PRO A 22 -12.16 4.16 -11.12
C PRO A 22 -11.61 2.96 -10.32
N PHE A 23 -11.33 1.82 -10.96
CA PHE A 23 -10.64 0.68 -10.36
C PHE A 23 -9.11 0.70 -10.54
N LEU A 24 -8.58 1.52 -11.45
CA LEU A 24 -7.19 1.98 -11.43
C LEU A 24 -7.18 3.41 -10.90
N ARG A 25 -7.60 3.61 -9.64
CA ARG A 25 -7.01 4.71 -8.89
C ARG A 25 -5.53 4.38 -8.81
N LEU A 26 -4.75 5.03 -9.68
CA LEU A 26 -3.31 5.16 -9.52
C LEU A 26 -3.10 5.82 -8.16
N SER A 27 -3.05 5.01 -7.09
CA SER A 27 -2.51 5.43 -5.82
C SER A 27 -1.12 5.91 -6.17
N ALA A 28 -0.91 7.23 -6.14
CA ALA A 28 0.39 7.84 -6.39
C ALA A 28 1.43 7.05 -5.60
N SER A 29 2.22 6.25 -6.31
CA SER A 29 2.99 5.14 -5.76
C SER A 29 3.93 5.71 -4.71
N PHE A 30 3.55 5.52 -3.47
CA PHE A 30 4.44 5.72 -2.36
C PHE A 30 4.71 4.35 -1.79
N PHE A 31 5.98 4.08 -1.52
CA PHE A 31 6.43 2.73 -1.27
C PHE A 31 5.95 2.25 0.11
N GLU A 32 5.69 0.95 0.18
CA GLU A 32 5.27 0.29 1.42
C GLU A 32 6.44 0.16 2.39
N SER A 33 6.17 0.23 3.70
CA SER A 33 7.18 0.03 4.75
C SER A 33 8.02 -1.24 4.55
N GLY A 34 7.42 -2.31 4.04
CA GLY A 34 8.11 -3.58 3.78
C GLY A 34 9.30 -3.45 2.83
N SER A 35 9.20 -2.59 1.80
CA SER A 35 10.29 -2.36 0.84
C SER A 35 11.53 -1.73 1.49
N VAL A 36 11.35 -0.91 2.53
CA VAL A 36 12.46 -0.32 3.29
C VAL A 36 13.19 -1.39 4.11
N VAL A 37 12.42 -2.27 4.76
CA VAL A 37 12.99 -3.34 5.60
C VAL A 37 13.76 -4.35 4.74
N GLU A 38 13.27 -4.67 3.54
CA GLU A 38 13.98 -5.52 2.58
C GLU A 38 15.35 -4.95 2.20
N LEU A 39 15.44 -3.65 1.91
CA LEU A 39 16.70 -2.98 1.58
C LEU A 39 17.68 -2.99 2.76
N ILE A 40 17.18 -2.72 3.97
CA ILE A 40 17.97 -2.79 5.21
C ILE A 40 18.53 -4.20 5.40
N ASN A 41 17.66 -5.22 5.31
CA ASN A 41 18.07 -6.60 5.52
C ASN A 41 19.00 -7.13 4.43
N LYS A 42 18.90 -6.62 3.19
CA LYS A 42 19.88 -6.87 2.15
C LYS A 42 21.27 -6.37 2.55
N ASP A 43 21.39 -5.12 2.99
CA ASP A 43 22.67 -4.54 3.43
C ASP A 43 23.26 -5.25 4.66
N ARG A 44 22.40 -5.70 5.58
CA ARG A 44 22.80 -6.48 6.76
C ARG A 44 23.32 -7.86 6.34
N ALA A 45 22.62 -8.54 5.43
CA ALA A 45 23.05 -9.84 4.91
C ALA A 45 24.40 -9.76 4.16
N GLU A 46 24.61 -8.73 3.34
CA GLU A 46 25.89 -8.49 2.66
C GLU A 46 27.08 -8.31 3.63
N ARG A 47 26.79 -8.00 4.91
CA ARG A 47 27.78 -7.79 5.96
C ARG A 47 27.77 -8.87 7.05
N ASN A 48 27.07 -9.99 6.81
CA ASN A 48 26.90 -11.08 7.77
C ASN A 48 26.24 -10.66 9.10
N ILE A 49 25.42 -9.61 9.07
CA ILE A 49 24.64 -9.15 10.21
C ILE A 49 23.26 -9.81 10.15
N LEU A 50 22.75 -10.28 11.29
CA LEU A 50 21.43 -10.92 11.36
C LEU A 50 20.32 -9.97 10.85
N PRO A 51 19.35 -10.47 10.06
CA PRO A 51 18.25 -9.64 9.57
C PRO A 51 17.35 -9.19 10.71
N LEU A 52 16.80 -7.98 10.60
CA LEU A 52 15.80 -7.46 11.50
C LEU A 52 14.43 -8.08 11.18
N THR A 53 13.70 -8.43 12.24
CA THR A 53 12.32 -8.91 12.13
C THR A 53 11.35 -7.74 12.28
N ILE A 54 10.31 -7.68 11.46
CA ILE A 54 9.26 -6.65 11.63
C ILE A 54 8.49 -6.92 12.92
N ASP A 55 8.46 -5.93 13.82
CA ASP A 55 7.65 -5.96 15.03
C ASP A 55 6.47 -4.98 14.91
N GLN A 56 5.28 -5.47 15.27
CA GLN A 56 4.04 -4.69 15.13
C GLN A 56 3.98 -3.50 16.11
N LYS A 57 4.49 -3.67 17.34
CA LYS A 57 4.54 -2.57 18.32
C LYS A 57 5.49 -1.49 17.85
N LEU A 58 6.69 -1.85 17.37
CA LEU A 58 7.61 -0.85 16.79
C LEU A 58 7.01 -0.14 15.57
N SER A 59 6.21 -0.84 14.77
CA SER A 59 5.51 -0.22 13.63
C SER A 59 4.44 0.78 14.10
N GLU A 60 3.76 0.50 15.22
CA GLU A 60 2.86 1.44 15.88
C GLU A 60 3.59 2.64 16.50
N VAL A 61 4.75 2.41 17.13
CA VAL A 61 5.65 3.48 17.63
C VAL A 61 6.01 4.42 16.48
N ALA A 62 6.53 3.87 15.38
CA ALA A 62 6.92 4.63 14.20
C ALA A 62 5.74 5.45 13.64
N LYS A 63 4.54 4.86 13.60
CA LYS A 63 3.33 5.53 13.11
C LYS A 63 2.91 6.67 14.03
N LYS A 64 2.92 6.47 15.35
CA LYS A 64 2.58 7.51 16.33
C LYS A 64 3.55 8.69 16.25
N LYS A 65 4.85 8.40 16.21
CA LYS A 65 5.90 9.41 16.04
C LYS A 65 5.73 10.19 14.73
N ALA A 66 5.44 9.50 13.63
CA ALA A 66 5.21 10.14 12.34
C ALA A 66 3.96 11.04 12.35
N GLN A 67 2.88 10.59 12.99
CA GLN A 67 1.66 11.38 13.14
C GLN A 67 1.89 12.60 14.02
N ASP A 68 2.63 12.47 15.11
CA ASP A 68 2.99 13.59 15.99
C ASP A 68 3.78 14.68 15.25
N MET A 69 4.71 14.30 14.38
CA MET A 69 5.43 15.22 13.50
C MET A 69 4.51 15.98 12.54
N LEU A 70 3.48 15.30 12.00
CA LEU A 70 2.51 15.93 11.12
C LEU A 70 1.53 16.84 11.87
N ASP A 71 1.05 16.41 13.04
CA ASP A 71 0.04 17.12 13.83
C ASP A 71 0.61 18.39 14.47
N ASN A 72 1.90 18.36 14.83
CA ASN A 72 2.59 19.48 15.47
C ASN A 72 3.57 20.21 14.53
N ASP A 73 3.46 19.96 13.22
CA ASP A 73 4.17 20.69 12.16
C ASP A 73 5.70 20.76 12.36
N TYR A 74 6.35 19.60 12.53
CA TYR A 74 7.79 19.55 12.76
C TYR A 74 8.46 18.28 12.18
N PHE A 75 9.77 18.34 11.99
CA PHE A 75 10.58 17.17 11.61
C PHE A 75 11.86 17.10 12.46
N ALA A 76 11.80 16.34 13.55
CA ALA A 76 12.93 16.16 14.47
C ALA A 76 12.74 14.91 15.35
N HIS A 77 13.83 14.40 15.93
CA HIS A 77 13.80 13.31 16.91
C HIS A 77 13.00 13.71 18.17
N THR A 78 13.24 14.91 18.70
CA THR A 78 12.49 15.45 19.85
C THR A 78 11.46 16.48 19.37
N SER A 79 10.23 16.42 19.87
CA SER A 79 9.19 17.38 19.54
C SER A 79 9.51 18.79 20.09
N PRO A 80 8.87 19.85 19.56
CA PRO A 80 8.96 21.20 20.13
C PRO A 80 8.50 21.27 21.59
N SER A 81 7.61 20.36 22.02
CA SER A 81 7.14 20.22 23.40
C SER A 81 8.06 19.36 24.29
N GLY A 82 9.18 18.87 23.76
CA GLY A 82 10.18 18.08 24.51
C GLY A 82 9.92 16.56 24.53
N VAL A 83 8.95 16.05 23.77
CA VAL A 83 8.66 14.62 23.68
C VAL A 83 9.77 13.93 22.88
N THR A 84 10.48 13.01 23.52
CA THR A 84 11.55 12.21 22.90
C THR A 84 10.96 10.99 22.17
N PRO A 85 11.71 10.32 21.27
CA PRO A 85 11.21 9.12 20.59
C PRO A 85 10.76 8.01 21.55
N TRP A 86 11.47 7.88 22.68
CA TRP A 86 11.24 6.85 23.70
C TRP A 86 9.87 6.93 24.36
N HIS A 87 9.27 8.12 24.40
CA HIS A 87 7.89 8.29 24.87
C HIS A 87 6.92 7.36 24.11
N TRP A 88 7.10 7.20 22.81
CA TRP A 88 6.20 6.39 21.99
C TRP A 88 6.37 4.89 22.24
N PHE A 89 7.59 4.45 22.60
CA PHE A 89 7.86 3.08 23.03
C PHE A 89 7.10 2.76 24.32
N ASP A 90 7.12 3.68 25.30
CA ASP A 90 6.38 3.53 26.56
C ASP A 90 4.86 3.50 26.31
N VAL A 91 4.35 4.40 25.46
CA VAL A 91 2.91 4.48 25.13
C VAL A 91 2.38 3.19 24.49
N VAL A 92 3.19 2.53 23.67
CA VAL A 92 2.82 1.26 23.00
C VAL A 92 3.16 0.03 23.87
N GLY A 93 3.92 0.22 24.96
CA GLY A 93 4.36 -0.84 25.85
C GLY A 93 5.36 -1.77 25.17
N TYR A 94 6.35 -1.21 24.48
CA TYR A 94 7.51 -1.95 23.97
C TYR A 94 8.69 -1.78 24.94
N ASP A 95 8.91 -2.75 25.81
CA ASP A 95 10.07 -2.76 26.71
C ASP A 95 11.33 -3.21 25.96
N TYR A 96 12.39 -2.39 25.98
CA TYR A 96 13.59 -2.63 25.18
C TYR A 96 14.90 -2.55 25.97
N SER A 97 15.87 -3.39 25.61
CA SER A 97 17.26 -3.26 26.09
C SER A 97 18.11 -2.36 25.18
N PHE A 98 17.75 -2.28 23.91
CA PHE A 98 18.34 -1.38 22.92
C PHE A 98 17.24 -0.80 22.04
N ALA A 99 17.32 0.48 21.71
CA ALA A 99 16.44 1.12 20.75
C ALA A 99 17.19 2.21 19.96
N GLY A 100 16.69 2.51 18.77
CA GLY A 100 17.23 3.54 17.90
C GLY A 100 16.19 4.04 16.91
N GLU A 101 16.36 5.25 16.41
CA GLU A 101 15.44 5.88 15.46
C GLU A 101 16.24 6.42 14.25
N ASN A 102 15.72 6.22 13.05
CA ASN A 102 16.09 6.99 11.87
C ASN A 102 14.87 7.69 11.29
N LEU A 103 15.07 8.93 10.85
CA LEU A 103 14.04 9.75 10.21
C LEU A 103 14.46 10.10 8.79
N ALA A 104 13.51 10.05 7.85
CA ALA A 104 13.70 10.56 6.50
C ALA A 104 12.48 11.37 6.06
N ILE A 105 12.69 12.35 5.18
CA ILE A 105 11.66 13.27 4.72
C ILE A 105 11.77 13.50 3.20
N ASN A 106 10.63 13.64 2.53
CA ASN A 106 10.50 14.00 1.12
C ASN A 106 11.14 13.01 0.11
N PHE A 107 11.16 11.72 0.44
CA PHE A 107 11.53 10.67 -0.52
C PHE A 107 10.29 9.97 -1.07
N SER A 108 10.17 9.81 -2.38
CA SER A 108 9.11 9.00 -3.02
C SER A 108 9.59 7.62 -3.46
N ASP A 109 10.89 7.34 -3.31
CA ASP A 109 11.58 6.14 -3.79
C ASP A 109 12.33 5.49 -2.61
N PRO A 110 12.04 4.21 -2.28
CA PRO A 110 12.64 3.55 -1.12
C PRO A 110 14.13 3.34 -1.28
N ALA A 111 14.62 3.07 -2.51
CA ALA A 111 16.03 2.84 -2.77
C ALA A 111 16.84 4.12 -2.58
N LYS A 112 16.33 5.26 -3.08
CA LYS A 112 16.97 6.56 -2.88
C LYS A 112 16.97 6.99 -1.41
N GLN A 113 15.87 6.77 -0.71
CA GLN A 113 15.81 7.05 0.73
C GLN A 113 16.82 6.21 1.49
N HIS A 114 16.83 4.90 1.24
CA HIS A 114 17.74 3.97 1.89
C HIS A 114 19.21 4.32 1.62
N GLN A 115 19.54 4.63 0.37
CA GLN A 115 20.88 5.09 0.01
C GLN A 115 21.26 6.40 0.72
N ALA A 116 20.34 7.37 0.83
CA ALA A 116 20.58 8.62 1.55
C ALA A 116 20.87 8.38 3.05
N LEU A 117 20.13 7.47 3.68
CA LEU A 117 20.39 7.07 5.07
C LEU A 117 21.73 6.32 5.19
N MET A 118 22.06 5.42 4.28
CA MET A 118 23.34 4.70 4.27
C MET A 118 24.56 5.59 4.02
N ASN A 119 24.39 6.73 3.33
CA ASN A 119 25.43 7.72 3.14
C ASN A 119 25.67 8.60 4.38
N SER A 120 24.77 8.55 5.37
CA SER A 120 24.90 9.27 6.63
C SER A 120 25.43 8.35 7.72
N GLU A 121 26.59 8.69 8.29
CA GLU A 121 27.25 7.85 9.29
C GLU A 121 26.40 7.58 10.53
N THR A 122 25.58 8.55 10.96
CA THR A 122 24.67 8.36 12.10
C THR A 122 23.55 7.37 11.78
N HIS A 123 22.87 7.53 10.64
CA HIS A 123 21.77 6.64 10.26
C HIS A 123 22.24 5.24 9.88
N LYS A 124 23.38 5.15 9.17
CA LYS A 124 24.04 3.88 8.83
C LYS A 124 24.40 3.07 10.08
N ARG A 125 24.91 3.73 11.14
CA ARG A 125 25.21 3.04 12.40
C ARG A 125 23.97 2.40 13.02
N ASN A 126 22.79 3.01 12.90
CA ASN A 126 21.55 2.39 13.35
C ASN A 126 21.16 1.19 12.47
N ILE A 127 21.18 1.35 11.14
CA ILE A 127 20.81 0.30 10.17
C ILE A 127 21.66 -0.97 10.37
N LEU A 128 22.96 -0.79 10.62
CA LEU A 128 23.93 -1.87 10.76
C LEU A 128 24.24 -2.24 12.22
N ASN A 129 23.47 -1.73 13.19
CA ASN A 129 23.72 -2.08 14.59
C ASN A 129 23.33 -3.55 14.83
N GLU A 130 24.30 -4.37 15.24
CA GLU A 130 24.11 -5.78 15.57
C GLU A 130 23.29 -6.00 16.84
N LYS A 131 23.14 -4.96 17.67
CA LYS A 131 22.35 -5.03 18.90
C LYS A 131 20.85 -5.02 18.67
N TYR A 132 20.38 -4.63 17.48
CA TYR A 132 18.96 -4.60 17.12
C TYR A 132 18.55 -5.93 16.49
N GLU A 133 17.42 -6.46 16.95
CA GLU A 133 16.80 -7.70 16.48
C GLU A 133 15.49 -7.42 15.73
N GLU A 134 14.80 -6.33 16.07
CA GLU A 134 13.51 -5.94 15.52
C GLU A 134 13.50 -4.55 14.90
N ILE A 135 12.56 -4.32 13.98
CA ILE A 135 12.31 -3.04 13.34
C ILE A 135 10.81 -2.78 13.16
N GLY A 136 10.41 -1.54 13.30
CA GLY A 136 9.14 -1.00 12.86
C GLY A 136 9.37 0.15 11.90
N VAL A 137 8.58 0.22 10.82
CA VAL A 137 8.69 1.29 9.83
C VAL A 137 7.31 1.85 9.54
N ALA A 138 7.18 3.17 9.62
CA ALA A 138 5.99 3.88 9.18
C ALA A 138 6.36 4.87 8.07
N VAL A 139 5.53 4.89 7.03
CA VAL A 139 5.69 5.82 5.93
C VAL A 139 4.38 6.56 5.70
N VAL A 140 4.38 7.85 5.99
CA VAL A 140 3.16 8.68 6.04
C VAL A 140 3.27 9.88 5.13
N LYS A 141 2.12 10.29 4.59
CA LYS A 141 1.97 11.53 3.82
C LYS A 141 1.18 12.54 4.64
N GLY A 142 1.62 13.77 4.64
CA GLY A 142 0.90 14.87 5.27
C GLY A 142 1.43 16.22 4.81
N LYS A 143 1.36 17.22 5.68
CA LYS A 143 1.92 18.53 5.43
C LYS A 143 2.88 18.91 6.57
N ILE A 144 4.00 19.49 6.20
CA ILE A 144 4.86 20.26 7.11
C ILE A 144 5.08 21.64 6.48
N ASP A 145 4.96 22.72 7.26
CA ASP A 145 5.03 24.12 6.83
C ASP A 145 4.10 24.40 5.62
N GLY A 146 2.92 23.78 5.62
CA GLY A 146 1.94 23.86 4.54
C GLY A 146 2.32 23.15 3.23
N LYS A 147 3.50 22.53 3.14
CA LYS A 147 3.98 21.78 1.95
C LYS A 147 3.63 20.31 2.07
N GLN A 148 3.22 19.68 0.97
CA GLN A 148 3.01 18.24 0.94
C GLN A 148 4.33 17.51 1.18
N THR A 149 4.35 16.67 2.20
CA THR A 149 5.54 16.01 2.68
C THR A 149 5.27 14.54 2.90
N ILE A 150 6.32 13.76 2.64
CA ILE A 150 6.40 12.35 2.99
C ILE A 150 7.36 12.23 4.16
N ILE A 151 6.96 11.53 5.22
CA ILE A 151 7.82 11.22 6.37
C ILE A 151 7.96 9.71 6.49
N THR A 152 9.19 9.26 6.69
CA THR A 152 9.51 7.88 7.04
C THR A 152 10.16 7.85 8.41
N VAL A 153 9.64 7.02 9.29
CA VAL A 153 10.20 6.72 10.61
C VAL A 153 10.61 5.26 10.64
N GLN A 154 11.86 4.99 11.01
CA GLN A 154 12.39 3.65 11.27
C GLN A 154 12.72 3.55 12.75
N GLU A 155 12.01 2.68 13.46
CA GLU A 155 12.25 2.38 14.87
C GLU A 155 12.91 1.02 14.98
N PHE A 156 14.06 0.97 15.62
CA PHE A 156 14.83 -0.25 15.85
C PHE A 156 14.71 -0.65 17.31
N GLY A 157 14.71 -1.94 17.59
CA GLY A 157 14.59 -2.45 18.96
C GLY A 157 15.25 -3.79 19.17
N THR A 158 15.49 -4.07 20.45
CA THR A 158 15.69 -5.42 21.01
C THR A 158 14.90 -5.50 22.28
N LYS A 159 13.93 -6.41 22.35
CA LYS A 159 13.07 -6.57 23.53
C LYS A 159 13.89 -6.86 24.77
N MET A 160 13.50 -6.27 25.91
CA MET A 160 14.00 -6.76 27.18
C MET A 160 13.57 -8.21 27.36
N LYS A 161 14.53 -9.11 27.58
CA LYS A 161 14.20 -10.46 28.06
C LYS A 161 13.59 -10.30 29.43
N SER A 162 12.31 -10.64 29.57
CA SER A 162 11.68 -10.71 30.87
C SER A 162 12.49 -11.69 31.73
N MET A 163 13.13 -11.16 32.78
CA MET A 163 13.53 -12.03 33.87
C MET A 163 12.24 -12.64 34.42
N PRO A 164 12.16 -13.96 34.64
CA PRO A 164 11.01 -14.53 35.32
C PRO A 164 10.92 -13.83 36.66
N VAL A 165 9.84 -13.06 36.86
CA VAL A 165 9.46 -12.56 38.18
C VAL A 165 9.26 -13.80 39.03
N GLN A 166 10.26 -14.14 39.85
CA GLN A 166 10.10 -15.17 40.86
C GLN A 166 8.93 -14.72 41.72
N LYS A 167 7.86 -15.53 41.66
CA LYS A 167 6.67 -15.45 42.50
C LYS A 167 7.10 -15.08 43.91
N THR A 168 6.64 -13.94 44.39
CA THR A 168 6.86 -13.39 45.72
C THR A 168 6.81 -14.50 46.78
N VAL A 169 7.93 -14.79 47.43
CA VAL A 169 7.90 -15.51 48.71
C VAL A 169 7.41 -14.48 49.72
N ALA A 170 6.14 -14.59 50.10
CA ALA A 170 5.62 -13.87 51.25
C ALA A 170 6.49 -14.25 52.46
N GLY A 171 7.14 -13.25 53.05
CA GLY A 171 7.91 -13.40 54.28
C GLY A 171 9.42 -13.26 54.08
N LEU A 172 9.89 -12.03 53.99
CA LEU A 172 11.18 -11.64 54.57
C LEU A 172 11.08 -10.20 55.05
N SER A 173 11.21 -10.08 56.37
CA SER A 173 11.25 -8.85 57.15
C SER A 173 12.30 -7.88 56.61
N MET A 174 11.97 -6.58 56.66
CA MET A 174 12.91 -5.51 56.38
C MET A 174 14.05 -5.53 57.39
N THR A 175 15.23 -6.00 56.98
CA THR A 175 16.49 -5.67 57.65
C THR A 175 17.31 -4.75 56.74
N LYS A 176 17.40 -3.49 57.20
CA LYS A 176 18.33 -2.42 56.83
C LYS A 176 19.56 -2.92 56.06
N ALA A 177 19.67 -2.57 54.77
CA ALA A 177 20.90 -2.68 54.01
C ALA A 177 21.60 -1.32 53.99
N THR A 178 22.71 -1.23 54.71
CA THR A 178 23.72 -0.19 54.59
C THR A 178 24.39 -0.27 53.23
N ALA A 179 24.65 0.89 52.63
CA ALA A 179 25.37 1.04 51.38
C ALA A 179 26.82 0.59 51.56
N ASP A 180 27.27 -0.42 50.82
CA ASP A 180 28.67 -0.65 50.46
C ASP A 180 28.79 -1.70 49.33
N GLY A 181 29.52 -1.36 48.27
CA GLY A 181 30.18 -2.33 47.39
C GLY A 181 29.48 -2.75 46.09
N ILE A 182 29.60 -1.93 45.04
CA ILE A 182 29.52 -2.42 43.65
C ILE A 182 30.82 -3.17 43.35
N ASN A 183 30.74 -4.48 43.08
CA ASN A 183 31.84 -5.23 42.48
C ASN A 183 31.39 -5.97 41.23
N SER A 184 32.17 -5.75 40.17
CA SER A 184 32.03 -6.25 38.80
C SER A 184 32.11 -7.77 38.70
N GLY A 185 31.06 -8.42 38.17
CA GLY A 185 31.05 -9.82 37.78
C GLY A 185 30.89 -9.99 36.27
N LYS A 186 31.94 -10.47 35.60
CA LYS A 186 31.95 -10.87 34.18
C LYS A 186 30.94 -12.00 33.94
N VAL A 187 29.96 -11.79 33.05
CA VAL A 187 29.09 -12.87 32.54
C VAL A 187 29.77 -13.53 31.33
N SER A 188 30.08 -14.82 31.48
CA SER A 188 30.69 -15.68 30.45
C SER A 188 29.61 -16.25 29.53
N TRP A 189 29.71 -16.00 28.22
CA TRP A 189 28.79 -16.51 27.20
C TRP A 189 29.36 -17.79 26.56
N LYS A 190 29.11 -18.95 27.18
CA LYS A 190 29.28 -20.25 26.53
C LYS A 190 27.90 -20.77 26.13
N ASN A 191 27.58 -20.65 24.84
CA ASN A 191 26.67 -21.46 24.02
C ASN A 191 26.16 -20.62 22.84
N ARG A 192 26.99 -20.51 21.78
CA ARG A 192 26.60 -19.92 20.48
C ARG A 192 26.12 -20.96 19.46
N ASP A 193 26.01 -22.22 19.85
CA ASP A 193 25.86 -23.31 18.87
C ASP A 193 24.41 -23.79 18.68
N VAL A 194 23.44 -23.15 19.35
CA VAL A 194 22.01 -23.53 19.27
C VAL A 194 21.21 -22.65 18.29
N ALA A 195 21.69 -21.47 17.93
CA ALA A 195 21.00 -20.56 17.01
C ALA A 195 21.34 -20.77 15.51
N VAL A 196 22.41 -21.53 15.21
CA VAL A 196 22.93 -21.67 13.83
C VAL A 196 22.20 -22.74 13.02
N ASN A 197 21.47 -23.65 13.67
CA ASN A 197 20.81 -24.79 13.00
C ASN A 197 19.34 -24.54 12.63
N ALA A 198 18.77 -23.36 12.96
CA ALA A 198 17.40 -23.00 12.60
C ALA A 198 17.28 -22.21 11.28
N VAL A 199 18.39 -21.73 10.71
CA VAL A 199 18.40 -20.90 9.49
C VAL A 199 18.30 -21.73 8.20
N GLN A 200 18.54 -23.04 8.27
CA GLN A 200 18.67 -23.88 7.07
C GLN A 200 17.37 -24.56 6.58
N LYS A 201 16.20 -24.25 7.17
CA LYS A 201 14.90 -24.78 6.71
C LYS A 201 13.79 -23.72 6.81
N ILE A 202 13.88 -22.68 5.98
CA ILE A 202 12.67 -21.95 5.57
C ILE A 202 12.36 -22.42 4.14
N PRO A 203 11.26 -23.16 3.91
CA PRO A 203 10.92 -23.65 2.58
C PRO A 203 10.66 -22.49 1.63
N ALA A 204 10.92 -22.72 0.34
CA ALA A 204 10.76 -21.83 -0.81
C ALA A 204 9.33 -21.32 -1.10
N MET A 205 8.50 -21.10 -0.07
CA MET A 205 7.10 -20.68 -0.17
C MET A 205 6.89 -19.17 -0.33
N ILE A 206 7.95 -18.36 -0.28
CA ILE A 206 7.84 -16.90 -0.51
C ILE A 206 8.16 -16.52 -1.97
N SER A 207 8.93 -17.34 -2.69
CA SER A 207 9.29 -17.05 -4.10
C SER A 207 8.17 -17.34 -5.11
N GLN A 208 7.10 -18.03 -4.73
CA GLN A 208 6.06 -18.47 -5.68
C GLN A 208 4.81 -17.56 -5.71
N LYS A 209 4.61 -16.67 -4.72
CA LYS A 209 3.44 -15.78 -4.67
C LYS A 209 3.64 -14.42 -5.35
N ILE A 210 4.88 -14.01 -5.60
CA ILE A 210 5.19 -12.71 -6.23
C ILE A 210 4.98 -12.76 -7.76
N SER A 211 5.05 -13.95 -8.39
CA SER A 211 4.88 -14.11 -9.85
C SER A 211 3.41 -14.21 -10.32
N ALA A 212 2.47 -14.47 -9.41
CA ALA A 212 1.06 -14.67 -9.79
C ALA A 212 0.27 -13.36 -9.93
N ILE A 213 0.71 -12.28 -9.28
CA ILE A 213 0.00 -11.00 -9.24
C ILE A 213 0.00 -10.30 -10.62
N PRO A 214 1.13 -10.23 -11.36
CA PRO A 214 1.13 -9.66 -12.71
C PRO A 214 0.30 -10.50 -13.70
N LEU A 215 0.29 -11.83 -13.52
CA LEU A 215 -0.39 -12.75 -14.43
C LEU A 215 -1.92 -12.68 -14.28
N ALA A 216 -2.42 -12.55 -13.05
CA ALA A 216 -3.85 -12.37 -12.78
C ALA A 216 -4.38 -11.05 -13.34
N ILE A 217 -3.59 -9.98 -13.23
CA ILE A 217 -3.93 -8.67 -13.82
C ILE A 217 -3.92 -8.76 -15.35
N PHE A 218 -2.91 -9.39 -15.96
CA PHE A 218 -2.82 -9.56 -17.41
C PHE A 218 -3.97 -10.42 -17.95
N ALA A 219 -4.34 -11.50 -17.24
CA ALA A 219 -5.47 -12.35 -17.59
C ALA A 219 -6.81 -11.59 -17.50
N TYR A 220 -6.99 -10.79 -16.46
CA TYR A 220 -8.19 -9.95 -16.30
C TYR A 220 -8.31 -8.91 -17.42
N VAL A 221 -7.22 -8.19 -17.73
CA VAL A 221 -7.22 -7.19 -18.82
C VAL A 221 -7.50 -7.86 -20.17
N SER A 222 -6.87 -9.01 -20.44
CA SER A 222 -7.09 -9.78 -21.68
C SER A 222 -8.53 -10.25 -21.80
N PHE A 223 -9.13 -10.73 -20.70
CA PHE A 223 -10.53 -11.17 -20.66
C PHE A 223 -11.50 -10.03 -20.96
N VAL A 224 -11.29 -8.86 -20.35
CA VAL A 224 -12.11 -7.65 -20.63
C VAL A 224 -11.97 -7.22 -22.10
N MET A 225 -10.75 -7.29 -22.66
CA MET A 225 -10.48 -6.99 -24.07
C MET A 225 -11.20 -7.95 -25.03
N ILE A 226 -11.22 -9.25 -24.72
CA ILE A 226 -11.93 -10.26 -25.52
C ILE A 226 -13.44 -10.02 -25.50
N LEU A 227 -14.03 -9.76 -24.32
CA LEU A 227 -15.45 -9.42 -24.20
C LEU A 227 -15.79 -8.16 -25.00
N PHE A 228 -14.89 -7.17 -25.02
CA PHE A 228 -15.04 -5.95 -25.81
C PHE A 228 -15.04 -6.25 -27.33
N VAL A 229 -14.09 -7.05 -27.82
CA VAL A 229 -14.03 -7.43 -29.24
C VAL A 229 -15.28 -8.22 -29.65
N PHE A 230 -15.75 -9.15 -28.80
CA PHE A 230 -16.97 -9.90 -29.06
C PHE A 230 -18.21 -9.00 -29.11
N PHE A 231 -18.34 -8.07 -28.17
CA PHE A 231 -19.42 -7.09 -28.18
C PHE A 231 -19.38 -6.20 -29.44
N ALA A 232 -18.20 -5.71 -29.82
CA ALA A 232 -18.02 -4.93 -31.04
C ALA A 232 -18.39 -5.74 -32.29
N TYR A 233 -18.00 -7.02 -32.34
CA TYR A 233 -18.35 -7.94 -33.42
C TYR A 233 -19.87 -8.11 -33.57
N GLU A 234 -20.59 -8.40 -32.48
CA GLU A 234 -22.05 -8.58 -32.48
C GLU A 234 -22.80 -7.30 -32.90
N VAL A 235 -22.30 -6.12 -32.52
CA VAL A 235 -22.86 -4.82 -32.94
C VAL A 235 -22.57 -4.55 -34.41
N MET A 236 -21.36 -4.83 -34.89
CA MET A 236 -20.98 -4.61 -36.29
C MET A 236 -21.71 -5.54 -37.26
N HIS A 237 -21.96 -6.79 -36.86
CA HIS A 237 -22.66 -7.79 -37.69
C HIS A 237 -24.18 -7.75 -37.53
N GLY A 238 -24.71 -6.76 -36.78
CA GLY A 238 -26.15 -6.48 -36.70
C GLY A 238 -26.94 -7.46 -35.83
N HIS A 239 -26.27 -8.24 -34.99
CA HIS A 239 -26.93 -9.17 -34.06
C HIS A 239 -27.49 -8.46 -32.83
N MET A 240 -26.90 -7.32 -32.45
CA MET A 240 -27.38 -6.47 -31.37
C MET A 240 -27.46 -5.00 -31.79
N HIS A 241 -28.58 -4.37 -31.45
CA HIS A 241 -28.78 -2.94 -31.66
C HIS A 241 -28.90 -2.22 -30.32
N VAL A 242 -28.16 -1.12 -30.18
CA VAL A 242 -28.31 -0.20 -29.04
C VAL A 242 -29.39 0.82 -29.40
N VAL A 243 -30.44 0.87 -28.59
CA VAL A 243 -31.56 1.81 -28.76
C VAL A 243 -31.19 3.12 -28.08
N PHE A 244 -31.30 4.23 -28.81
CA PHE A 244 -31.03 5.56 -28.29
C PHE A 244 -32.30 6.38 -28.19
N ARG A 245 -32.49 7.07 -27.06
CA ARG A 245 -33.45 8.15 -26.90
C ARG A 245 -32.74 9.48 -27.12
N TYR A 246 -33.33 10.33 -27.96
CA TYR A 246 -32.79 11.65 -28.23
C TYR A 246 -33.50 12.69 -27.38
N VAL A 247 -32.74 13.50 -26.65
CA VAL A 247 -33.27 14.60 -25.82
C VAL A 247 -32.61 15.90 -26.27
N SER A 248 -33.42 16.95 -26.49
CA SER A 248 -32.93 18.28 -26.85
C SER A 248 -32.83 19.14 -25.60
N LEU A 249 -31.62 19.58 -25.26
CA LEU A 249 -31.37 20.48 -24.14
C LEU A 249 -30.64 21.71 -24.67
N LYS A 250 -31.22 22.90 -24.47
CA LYS A 250 -30.66 24.21 -24.87
C LYS A 250 -30.11 24.23 -26.31
N GLY A 251 -30.89 23.73 -27.27
CA GLY A 251 -30.54 23.74 -28.69
C GLY A 251 -29.50 22.68 -29.12
N ARG A 252 -29.10 21.75 -28.23
CA ARG A 252 -28.24 20.61 -28.56
C ARG A 252 -28.98 19.29 -28.36
N THR A 253 -29.00 18.46 -29.40
CA THR A 253 -29.57 17.11 -29.34
C THR A 253 -28.53 16.12 -28.82
N ILE A 254 -28.86 15.45 -27.72
CA ILE A 254 -28.04 14.43 -27.06
C ILE A 254 -28.71 13.07 -27.26
N ALA A 255 -27.93 12.06 -27.68
CA ALA A 255 -28.38 10.69 -27.79
C ALA A 255 -28.03 9.95 -26.50
N ILE A 256 -29.02 9.38 -25.83
CA ILE A 256 -28.87 8.64 -24.58
C ILE A 256 -29.19 7.17 -24.86
N PRO A 257 -28.28 6.22 -24.64
CA PRO A 257 -28.60 4.80 -24.79
C PRO A 257 -29.64 4.41 -23.72
N VAL A 258 -30.74 3.79 -24.14
CA VAL A 258 -31.85 3.39 -23.26
C VAL A 258 -32.09 1.89 -23.21
N GLY A 259 -31.40 1.10 -24.05
CA GLY A 259 -31.49 -0.36 -24.01
C GLY A 259 -30.72 -1.04 -25.13
N ILE A 260 -30.63 -2.37 -25.05
CA ILE A 260 -30.04 -3.24 -26.08
C ILE A 260 -31.12 -4.24 -26.52
N VAL A 261 -31.32 -4.40 -27.83
CA VAL A 261 -32.30 -5.33 -28.38
C VAL A 261 -31.60 -6.34 -29.28
N ARG A 262 -31.94 -7.62 -29.12
CA ARG A 262 -31.44 -8.75 -29.91
C ARG A 262 -32.56 -9.25 -30.82
N TYR A 263 -32.38 -9.21 -32.13
CA TYR A 263 -33.39 -9.71 -33.07
C TYR A 263 -33.32 -11.24 -33.13
N LYS A 264 -34.14 -11.91 -32.30
CA LYS A 264 -34.67 -13.23 -32.63
C LYS A 264 -36.18 -13.14 -32.47
N ASN A 265 -36.89 -13.00 -33.60
CA ASN A 265 -38.34 -13.18 -33.76
C ASN A 265 -39.28 -12.03 -33.34
N ILE A 266 -38.94 -10.77 -33.60
CA ILE A 266 -39.93 -9.67 -33.52
C ILE A 266 -40.03 -9.02 -34.90
N SER A 267 -41.22 -8.98 -35.50
CA SER A 267 -41.43 -8.26 -36.76
C SER A 267 -41.36 -6.75 -36.51
N LEU A 268 -40.88 -5.98 -37.49
CA LEU A 268 -40.77 -4.52 -37.43
C LEU A 268 -42.08 -3.83 -36.95
N ALA A 269 -43.23 -4.39 -37.31
CA ALA A 269 -44.55 -3.91 -36.90
C ALA A 269 -44.80 -3.98 -35.37
N MET A 270 -44.23 -4.97 -34.68
CA MET A 270 -44.38 -5.12 -33.22
C MET A 270 -43.57 -4.08 -32.42
N LEU A 271 -42.52 -3.49 -33.02
CA LEU A 271 -41.70 -2.47 -32.37
C LEU A 271 -42.25 -1.06 -32.58
N GLU A 272 -42.96 -0.79 -33.67
CA GLU A 272 -43.68 0.49 -33.80
C GLU A 272 -44.81 0.57 -32.76
N ASP A 273 -45.57 -0.52 -32.56
CA ASP A 273 -46.76 -0.50 -31.69
C ASP A 273 -46.44 -0.40 -30.18
N ARG A 274 -45.33 -0.99 -29.71
CA ARG A 274 -44.93 -0.91 -28.29
C ARG A 274 -44.31 0.43 -27.88
N PHE A 275 -43.91 1.27 -28.84
CA PHE A 275 -43.12 2.48 -28.57
C PHE A 275 -43.82 3.79 -28.97
N ILE A 276 -45.03 3.75 -29.54
CA ILE A 276 -45.83 4.94 -29.88
C ILE A 276 -46.22 5.78 -28.65
N ASN A 277 -46.25 5.21 -27.44
CA ASN A 277 -46.61 5.95 -26.21
C ASN A 277 -45.48 6.82 -25.59
N PHE A 278 -44.27 6.88 -26.17
CA PHE A 278 -43.13 7.61 -25.57
C PHE A 278 -42.55 8.78 -26.39
N GLY A 279 -43.28 9.22 -27.43
CA GLY A 279 -42.83 10.28 -28.35
C GLY A 279 -41.84 9.75 -29.41
N ARG A 280 -41.64 10.50 -30.50
CA ARG A 280 -40.92 10.05 -31.73
C ARG A 280 -39.56 9.40 -31.41
N ILE A 281 -39.52 8.07 -31.44
CA ILE A 281 -38.30 7.25 -31.39
C ILE A 281 -37.91 6.95 -32.84
N TYR A 282 -36.66 7.24 -33.21
CA TYR A 282 -36.11 6.88 -34.51
C TYR A 282 -35.25 5.63 -34.37
N ILE A 283 -35.69 4.52 -34.97
CA ILE A 283 -34.87 3.32 -35.14
C ILE A 283 -33.97 3.55 -36.35
N THR A 284 -32.69 3.88 -36.14
CA THR A 284 -31.72 3.99 -37.24
C THR A 284 -31.30 2.60 -37.71
N HIS A 285 -31.81 2.17 -38.88
CA HIS A 285 -31.28 1.02 -39.60
C HIS A 285 -29.95 1.38 -40.25
N MET A 286 -28.84 0.82 -39.74
CA MET A 286 -27.57 0.83 -40.43
C MET A 286 -27.59 -0.26 -41.51
N LYS A 287 -28.18 0.03 -42.68
CA LYS A 287 -28.08 -0.85 -43.85
C LYS A 287 -26.82 -0.46 -44.62
N MET A 288 -25.73 -1.20 -44.43
CA MET A 288 -24.57 -1.07 -45.32
C MET A 288 -24.97 -1.64 -46.69
N ARG A 289 -24.99 -0.80 -47.73
CA ARG A 289 -24.99 -1.30 -49.10
C ARG A 289 -23.62 -1.93 -49.35
N HIS A 290 -23.63 -3.17 -49.85
CA HIS A 290 -22.45 -3.85 -50.39
C HIS A 290 -21.78 -3.00 -51.47
#